data_AF-A0AAU9ZF17-F1
#
_entry.id   AF-A0AAU9ZF17-F1
#
_cell.length_a   1.000
_cell.length_b   1.000
_cell.length_c   1.000
_cell.angle_alpha   90.00
_cell.angle_beta   90.00
_cell.angle_gamma   90.00
#
_symmetry.space_group_name_H-M   'P 1'
#
loop_
_entity.id
_entity.type
_entity.pdbx_description
1 polymer ?
#
loop_
_entity_poly.entity_id
_entity_poly.type
_entity_poly.pdbx_seq_one_letter_code
_entity_poly.pdbx_strand_id
1 'polypeptide(L)'
;MFQFHRMLQYARPRPGSQQPFFWIFVDNLLLSEDDQVTAARFFQTEAVTLQDVRSRVLQNAVRVWSNIPGLKSKHLALTPKEEQSLECQVRTRAKMATEKVDALVKSCLLPLREYFKYFSQNPLPLYK
;
A
#
# COMPACT_ATOMS: atom_id res chain seq x y z
N MET A 1 -1.45 -13.56 2.18
CA MET A 1 -1.30 -13.37 0.71
C MET A 1 -2.28 -14.21 -0.12
N PHE A 2 -2.23 -15.55 -0.11
CA PHE A 2 -3.06 -16.40 -0.99
C PHE A 2 -4.57 -16.15 -0.92
N GLN A 3 -5.10 -15.94 0.29
CA GLN A 3 -6.53 -15.65 0.49
C GLN A 3 -6.97 -14.36 -0.20
N PHE A 4 -6.12 -13.32 -0.15
CA PHE A 4 -6.36 -12.07 -0.85
C PHE A 4 -6.36 -12.29 -2.37
N HIS A 5 -5.39 -13.03 -2.90
CA HIS A 5 -5.37 -13.35 -4.34
C HIS A 5 -6.64 -14.09 -4.77
N ARG A 6 -7.12 -15.05 -3.98
CA ARG A 6 -8.38 -15.76 -4.25
C ARG A 6 -9.57 -14.80 -4.30
N MET A 7 -9.72 -13.93 -3.30
CA MET A 7 -10.78 -12.93 -3.27
C MET A 7 -10.68 -11.93 -4.43
N LEU A 8 -9.45 -11.55 -4.81
CA LEU A 8 -9.18 -10.67 -5.93
C LEU A 8 -9.71 -11.26 -7.24
N GLN A 9 -9.55 -12.57 -7.46
CA GLN A 9 -10.11 -13.23 -8.64
C GLN A 9 -11.64 -13.21 -8.64
N TYR A 10 -12.28 -13.39 -7.49
CA TYR A 10 -13.75 -13.34 -7.38
C TYR A 10 -14.32 -11.94 -7.55
N ALA A 11 -13.61 -10.90 -7.10
CA ALA A 11 -14.04 -9.51 -7.20
C ALA A 11 -13.78 -8.90 -8.60
N ARG A 12 -13.00 -9.57 -9.45
CA ARG A 12 -12.61 -9.04 -10.75
C ARG A 12 -13.85 -8.85 -11.65
N PRO A 13 -14.02 -7.68 -12.29
CA PRO A 13 -15.11 -7.46 -13.22
C PRO A 13 -15.09 -8.46 -14.38
N ARG A 14 -16.26 -8.69 -14.97
CA ARG A 14 -16.38 -9.57 -16.14
C ARG A 14 -15.49 -9.07 -17.29
N PRO A 15 -14.88 -9.98 -18.08
CA PRO A 15 -14.16 -9.60 -19.29
C PRO A 15 -15.05 -8.74 -20.19
N GLY A 16 -14.55 -7.56 -20.59
CA GLY A 16 -15.31 -6.58 -21.39
C GLY A 16 -15.99 -5.46 -20.59
N SER A 17 -15.99 -5.50 -19.26
CA SER A 17 -16.44 -4.37 -18.45
C SER A 17 -15.50 -3.17 -18.60
N GLN A 18 -16.05 -1.99 -18.83
CA GLN A 18 -15.32 -0.71 -18.86
C GLN A 18 -15.13 -0.09 -17.46
N GLN A 19 -15.58 -0.78 -16.41
CA GLN A 19 -15.49 -0.25 -15.05
C GLN A 19 -14.03 -0.27 -14.57
N PRO A 20 -13.52 0.86 -14.05
CA PRO A 20 -12.19 0.89 -13.47
C PRO A 20 -12.15 -0.01 -12.22
N PHE A 21 -11.18 -0.90 -12.18
CA PHE A 21 -10.99 -1.84 -11.07
C PHE A 21 -9.59 -1.72 -10.51
N PHE A 22 -9.50 -1.39 -9.23
CA PHE A 22 -8.24 -1.23 -8.53
C PHE A 22 -8.16 -2.14 -7.32
N TRP A 23 -6.95 -2.62 -7.04
CA TRP A 23 -6.65 -3.43 -5.88
C TRP A 23 -5.32 -3.03 -5.28
N ILE A 24 -5.16 -3.24 -3.98
CA ILE A 24 -3.94 -2.96 -3.25
C ILE A 24 -3.74 -4.04 -2.19
N PHE A 25 -2.54 -4.59 -2.11
CA PHE A 25 -2.10 -5.49 -1.06
C PHE A 25 -0.92 -4.84 -0.34
N VAL A 26 -0.99 -4.74 0.98
CA VAL A 26 0.01 -4.07 1.82
C VAL A 26 0.60 -5.11 2.78
N ASP A 27 1.92 -5.16 2.82
CA ASP A 27 2.70 -5.94 3.77
C ASP A 27 3.49 -5.00 4.70
N ASN A 28 3.43 -5.26 5.99
CA ASN A 28 4.16 -4.51 7.02
C ASN A 28 5.55 -5.13 7.28
N LEU A 29 6.25 -5.49 6.19
CA LEU A 29 7.54 -6.20 6.22
C LEU A 29 7.48 -7.53 6.97
N LEU A 30 6.35 -8.25 6.87
CA LEU A 30 6.17 -9.55 7.51
C LEU A 30 6.48 -10.70 6.54
N LEU A 31 6.46 -10.45 5.23
CA LEU A 31 6.78 -11.46 4.23
C LEU A 31 8.29 -11.65 4.08
N SER A 32 8.71 -12.92 4.06
CA SER A 32 10.08 -13.33 3.74
C SER A 32 10.44 -12.99 2.28
N GLU A 33 11.70 -13.14 1.90
CA GLU A 33 12.14 -12.95 0.51
C GLU A 33 11.45 -13.94 -0.44
N ASP A 34 11.35 -15.21 -0.06
CA ASP A 34 10.65 -16.25 -0.82
C ASP A 34 9.14 -15.95 -0.98
N ASP A 35 8.51 -15.44 0.09
CA ASP A 35 7.12 -15.02 0.05
C ASP A 35 6.92 -13.81 -0.87
N GLN A 36 7.88 -12.88 -0.92
CA GLN A 36 7.82 -11.73 -1.82
C GLN A 36 7.93 -12.14 -3.29
N VAL A 37 8.85 -13.06 -3.61
CA VAL A 37 8.97 -13.62 -4.97
C VAL A 37 7.67 -14.33 -5.35
N THR A 38 7.08 -15.09 -4.41
CA THR A 38 5.79 -15.73 -4.62
C THR A 38 4.67 -14.70 -4.81
N ALA A 39 4.64 -13.64 -4.01
CA ALA A 39 3.69 -12.53 -4.13
C ALA A 39 3.78 -11.85 -5.49
N ALA A 40 4.98 -11.54 -5.96
CA ALA A 40 5.20 -10.91 -7.26
C ALA A 40 4.65 -11.77 -8.41
N ARG A 41 4.86 -13.10 -8.36
CA ARG A 41 4.32 -14.04 -9.34
C ARG A 41 2.78 -14.10 -9.34
N PHE A 42 2.16 -14.18 -8.17
CA PHE A 42 0.70 -14.25 -8.06
C PHE A 42 0.00 -12.93 -8.43
N PHE A 43 0.60 -11.80 -8.08
CA PHE A 43 0.06 -10.48 -8.36
C PHE A 43 0.50 -9.92 -9.72
N GLN A 44 1.45 -10.58 -10.39
CA GLN A 44 2.02 -10.17 -11.68
C GLN A 44 2.60 -8.74 -11.65
N THR A 45 3.12 -8.33 -10.49
CA THR A 45 3.75 -7.02 -10.31
C THR A 45 4.75 -7.09 -9.17
N GLU A 46 5.81 -6.30 -9.26
CA GLU A 46 6.80 -6.19 -8.19
C GLU A 46 6.28 -5.38 -6.99
N ALA A 47 6.88 -5.65 -5.83
CA ALA A 47 6.60 -4.90 -4.61
C ALA A 47 7.15 -3.46 -4.74
N VAL A 48 6.36 -2.50 -4.28
CA VAL A 48 6.81 -1.12 -4.09
C VAL A 48 6.99 -0.86 -2.61
N THR A 49 8.22 -0.65 -2.20
CA THR A 49 8.56 -0.22 -0.85
C THR A 49 8.26 1.27 -0.66
N LEU A 50 7.47 1.59 0.36
CA LEU A 50 7.15 2.94 0.83
C LEU A 50 7.78 3.14 2.20
N GLN A 51 8.42 4.30 2.40
CA GLN A 51 9.11 4.63 3.65
C GLN A 51 8.47 5.86 4.31
N ASP A 52 8.28 5.82 5.62
CA ASP A 52 7.97 6.99 6.45
C ASP A 52 9.29 7.49 7.06
N VAL A 53 9.85 8.55 6.48
CA VAL A 53 11.08 9.18 6.97
C VAL A 53 10.71 10.51 7.64
N ARG A 54 10.99 10.64 8.94
CA ARG A 54 10.85 11.90 9.66
C ARG A 54 12.21 12.37 10.14
N SER A 55 12.57 13.62 9.82
CA SER A 55 13.83 14.23 10.26
C SER A 55 15.06 13.36 9.94
N ARG A 56 15.08 12.74 8.74
CA ARG A 56 16.12 11.81 8.26
C ARG A 56 16.21 10.47 9.00
N VAL A 57 15.26 10.17 9.87
CA VAL A 57 15.16 8.88 10.55
C VAL A 57 14.02 8.08 9.95
N LEU A 58 14.32 6.87 9.49
CA LEU A 58 13.32 5.91 9.04
C LEU A 58 12.45 5.47 10.23
N GLN A 59 11.17 5.80 10.16
CA GLN A 59 10.18 5.54 11.21
C GLN A 59 9.38 4.27 10.96
N ASN A 60 9.12 3.97 9.70
CA ASN A 60 8.37 2.80 9.27
C ASN A 60 8.62 2.55 7.77
N ALA A 61 8.37 1.32 7.32
CA ALA A 61 8.23 1.05 5.89
C ALA A 61 7.21 -0.05 5.65
N VAL A 62 6.61 -0.04 4.47
CA VAL A 62 5.65 -1.05 4.02
C VAL A 62 5.96 -1.44 2.58
N ARG A 63 5.66 -2.67 2.22
CA ARG A 63 5.72 -3.16 0.83
C ARG A 63 4.30 -3.22 0.28
N VAL A 64 4.12 -2.70 -0.93
CA VAL A 64 2.80 -2.56 -1.55
C VAL A 64 2.80 -3.17 -2.94
N TRP A 65 1.81 -3.99 -3.23
CA TRP A 65 1.49 -4.50 -4.57
C TRP A 65 0.16 -3.91 -4.99
N SER A 66 0.09 -3.34 -6.19
CA SER A 66 -1.14 -2.71 -6.67
C SER A 66 -1.10 -2.46 -8.17
N ASN A 67 -2.28 -2.32 -8.77
CA ASN A 67 -2.46 -1.79 -10.12
C ASN A 67 -2.79 -0.29 -10.15
N ILE A 68 -2.72 0.42 -9.02
CA ILE A 68 -3.00 1.86 -8.96
C ILE A 68 -1.90 2.64 -9.69
N PRO A 69 -2.26 3.58 -10.59
CA PRO A 69 -1.29 4.41 -11.29
C PRO A 69 -0.38 5.20 -10.34
N GLY A 70 0.87 5.42 -10.73
CA GLY A 70 1.80 6.25 -9.96
C GLY A 70 2.33 5.63 -8.67
N LEU A 71 2.02 4.36 -8.36
CA LEU A 71 2.62 3.70 -7.21
C LEU A 71 4.13 3.45 -7.41
N LYS A 72 4.53 3.00 -8.61
CA LYS A 72 5.94 2.64 -8.91
C LYS A 72 6.91 3.82 -8.76
N SER A 73 6.47 5.06 -8.97
CA SER A 73 7.31 6.25 -8.80
C SER A 73 7.62 6.57 -7.34
N LYS A 74 6.91 5.96 -6.39
CA LYS A 74 7.12 6.12 -4.94
C LYS A 74 8.08 5.09 -4.36
N HIS A 75 8.65 4.22 -5.20
CA HIS A 75 9.51 3.15 -4.74
C HIS A 75 10.80 3.71 -4.12
N LEU A 76 11.05 3.35 -2.87
CA LEU A 76 12.29 3.65 -2.16
C LEU A 76 12.93 2.35 -1.70
N ALA A 77 14.11 2.03 -2.24
CA ALA A 77 14.88 0.87 -1.83
C ALA A 77 15.25 0.98 -0.34
N LEU A 78 15.01 -0.08 0.42
CA LEU A 78 15.49 -0.19 1.80
C LEU A 78 16.92 -0.73 1.78
N THR A 79 17.78 -0.18 2.63
CA THR A 79 19.08 -0.79 2.88
C THR A 79 18.93 -1.96 3.87
N PRO A 80 19.80 -3.00 3.83
CA PRO A 80 19.71 -4.13 4.76
C PRO A 80 19.75 -3.73 6.24
N LYS A 81 20.48 -2.64 6.55
CA LYS A 81 20.57 -2.08 7.92
C LYS A 81 19.25 -1.46 8.38
N GLU A 82 18.52 -0.83 7.47
CA GLU A 82 17.22 -0.24 7.73
C GLU A 82 16.13 -1.29 7.91
N GLU A 83 16.16 -2.36 7.09
CA GLU A 83 15.23 -3.49 7.24
C GLU A 83 15.36 -4.15 8.61
N GLN A 84 16.59 -4.45 9.03
CA GLN A 84 16.85 -5.06 10.34
C GLN A 84 16.39 -4.17 11.50
N SER A 85 16.59 -2.85 11.39
CA SER A 85 16.11 -1.88 12.40
C SER A 85 14.58 -1.85 12.48
N LEU A 86 13.89 -1.96 11.36
CA LEU A 86 12.43 -1.96 11.31
C LEU A 86 11.84 -3.28 11.84
N GLU A 87 12.42 -4.42 11.50
CA GLU A 87 11.99 -5.73 12.03
C GLU A 87 12.02 -5.77 13.57
N CYS A 88 13.07 -5.20 14.17
CA CYS A 88 13.18 -5.09 15.63
C CYS A 88 12.07 -4.20 16.23
N GLN A 89 11.69 -3.12 15.54
CA GLN A 89 10.62 -2.22 15.96
C GLN A 89 9.22 -2.85 15.80
N VAL A 90 8.96 -3.57 14.71
CA VAL A 90 7.66 -4.22 14.44
C VAL A 90 7.32 -5.24 15.51
N ARG A 91 8.31 -6.04 15.97
CA ARG A 91 8.12 -6.99 17.08
C ARG A 91 7.75 -6.32 18.40
N THR A 92 8.11 -5.05 18.58
CA THR A 92 8.02 -4.34 19.86
C THR A 92 6.81 -3.39 19.95
N ARG A 93 6.21 -2.97 18.82
CA ARG A 93 5.12 -1.98 18.79
C ARG A 93 3.97 -2.38 17.85
N ALA A 94 3.04 -3.19 18.32
CA ALA A 94 1.85 -3.56 17.55
C ALA A 94 0.85 -2.39 17.34
N LYS A 95 0.69 -1.48 18.31
CA LYS A 95 -0.34 -0.41 18.25
C LYS A 95 0.08 0.85 17.47
N MET A 96 1.32 1.33 17.64
CA MET A 96 1.79 2.56 16.95
C MET A 96 2.14 2.33 15.48
N ALA A 97 2.37 1.08 15.07
CA ALA A 97 2.65 0.73 13.68
C ALA A 97 1.40 0.92 12.80
N THR A 98 0.20 0.57 13.29
CA THR A 98 -1.05 0.64 12.52
C THR A 98 -1.39 2.06 12.07
N GLU A 99 -1.24 3.07 12.92
CA GLU A 99 -1.53 4.47 12.58
C GLU A 99 -0.57 5.05 11.53
N LYS A 100 0.70 4.64 11.54
CA LYS A 100 1.70 5.14 10.57
C LYS A 100 1.56 4.48 9.19
N VAL A 101 1.18 3.20 9.15
CA VAL A 101 0.89 2.48 7.91
C VAL A 101 -0.24 3.17 7.14
N ASP A 102 -1.26 3.65 7.86
CA ASP A 102 -2.40 4.36 7.28
C ASP A 102 -1.97 5.61 6.49
N ALA A 103 -1.00 6.38 6.99
CA ALA A 103 -0.51 7.58 6.30
C ALA A 103 0.23 7.25 4.99
N LEU A 104 1.09 6.22 4.98
CA LEU A 104 1.83 5.81 3.78
C LEU A 104 0.89 5.34 2.67
N VAL A 105 -0.07 4.48 3.04
CA VAL A 105 -1.03 3.88 2.10
C VAL A 105 -2.01 4.92 1.58
N LYS A 106 -2.47 5.88 2.39
CA LYS A 106 -3.35 6.98 1.94
C LYS A 106 -2.78 7.74 0.76
N SER A 107 -1.48 7.98 0.74
CA SER A 107 -0.83 8.67 -0.38
C SER A 107 -0.96 7.90 -1.69
N CYS A 108 -1.01 6.57 -1.64
CA CYS A 108 -1.13 5.69 -2.81
C CYS A 108 -2.52 5.73 -3.43
N LEU A 109 -3.53 6.14 -2.67
CA LEU A 109 -4.92 6.20 -3.14
C LEU A 109 -5.27 7.56 -3.78
N LEU A 110 -4.39 8.56 -3.72
CA LEU A 110 -4.64 9.88 -4.31
C LEU A 110 -4.97 9.86 -5.81
N PRO A 111 -4.30 9.05 -6.67
CA PRO A 111 -4.63 8.94 -8.10
C PRO A 111 -6.05 8.44 -8.35
N LEU A 112 -6.66 7.73 -7.40
CA LEU A 112 -8.03 7.24 -7.54
C LEU A 112 -9.09 8.35 -7.56
N ARG A 113 -8.72 9.59 -7.18
CA ARG A 113 -9.61 10.75 -7.25
C ARG A 113 -10.03 11.11 -8.69
N GLU A 114 -9.27 10.68 -9.69
CA GLU A 114 -9.62 10.85 -11.11
C GLU A 114 -10.67 9.83 -11.58
N TYR A 115 -10.83 8.73 -10.86
CA TYR A 115 -11.72 7.61 -11.23
C TYR A 115 -13.02 7.56 -10.41
N PHE A 116 -13.01 8.13 -9.21
CA PHE A 116 -14.14 8.10 -8.28
C PHE A 116 -14.56 9.49 -7.83
N LYS A 117 -15.83 9.63 -7.46
CA LYS A 117 -16.37 10.88 -6.91
C LYS A 117 -15.63 11.25 -5.62
N TYR A 118 -15.06 12.45 -5.59
CA TYR A 118 -14.44 13.01 -4.40
C TYR A 118 -15.48 13.72 -3.54
N PHE A 119 -15.47 13.44 -2.23
CA PHE A 119 -16.30 14.12 -1.23
C PHE A 119 -15.39 14.95 -0.31
N SER A 120 -15.58 16.27 -0.26
CA SER A 120 -14.85 17.14 0.67
C SER A 120 -15.40 17.01 2.09
N GLN A 121 -14.53 16.98 3.09
CA GLN A 121 -14.92 16.92 4.51
C GLN A 121 -15.51 18.23 5.06
N ASN A 122 -15.60 19.30 4.25
CA ASN A 122 -16.25 20.55 4.62
C ASN A 122 -17.44 20.84 3.69
N PRO A 123 -18.70 20.59 4.10
CA PRO A 123 -19.81 21.36 3.58
C PRO A 123 -19.70 22.75 4.22
N LEU A 124 -19.21 23.74 3.48
CA LEU A 124 -19.41 25.14 3.87
C LEU A 124 -20.93 25.34 4.08
N PRO A 125 -21.41 25.85 5.22
CA PRO A 125 -22.80 26.25 5.32
C PRO A 125 -23.01 27.40 4.33
N LEU A 126 -23.79 27.13 3.30
CA LEU A 126 -24.44 28.16 2.48
C LEU A 126 -25.32 28.98 3.43
N TYR A 127 -24.77 30.07 3.97
CA TYR A 127 -25.59 31.13 4.52
C TYR A 127 -26.40 31.71 3.36
N LYS A 128 -27.71 31.52 3.43
CA LYS A 128 -28.71 32.24 2.63
C LYS A 128 -28.93 33.62 3.23
#